data_AF-A0A2M6ZXF7-F1
#
_entry.id   AF-A0A2M6ZXF7-F1
#
_cell.length_a   1.000
_cell.length_b   1.000
_cell.length_c   1.000
_cell.angle_alpha   90.00
_cell.angle_beta   90.00
_cell.angle_gamma   90.00
#
_symmetry.space_group_name_H-M   'P 1'
#
loop_
_entity.id
_entity.type
_entity.pdbx_description
1 polymer ?
#
loop_
_entity_poly.entity_id
_entity_poly.type
_entity_poly.pdbx_seq_one_letter_code
_entity_poly.pdbx_strand_id
1 'polypeptide(L)'
;MKLDKDKKKAEQLELAGDELALKNKFEKALKKYKKALEKTPDNTSLYNKLISTKDKIEKNWGMDDFVESVSWAMEKQEIEDPAIKQLHIKLSPNWDKATKLALKIITIDDKDKDFSKLIEEYILLGNVGTLVLIDILRKAFSENKNVDNNQS
;
A
#
# COMPACT_ATOMS: atom_id res chain seq x y z
N MET A 1 -17.64 0.44 -20.70
CA MET A 1 -17.93 -0.94 -21.18
C MET A 1 -16.85 -1.97 -20.82
N LYS A 2 -15.55 -1.61 -20.68
CA LYS A 2 -14.47 -2.55 -20.29
C LYS A 2 -14.54 -2.97 -18.80
N LEU A 3 -14.78 -2.00 -17.91
CA LEU A 3 -14.95 -2.22 -16.46
C LEU A 3 -16.02 -3.27 -16.13
N ASP A 4 -17.16 -3.24 -16.84
CA ASP A 4 -18.26 -4.20 -16.64
C ASP A 4 -17.91 -5.63 -17.09
N LYS A 5 -17.04 -5.78 -18.11
CA LYS A 5 -16.56 -7.09 -18.54
C LYS A 5 -15.54 -7.68 -17.56
N ASP A 6 -14.63 -6.85 -17.05
CA ASP A 6 -13.62 -7.29 -16.10
C ASP A 6 -14.25 -7.66 -14.75
N LYS A 7 -15.25 -6.89 -14.28
CA LYS A 7 -16.03 -7.22 -13.09
C LYS A 7 -16.78 -8.55 -13.22
N LYS A 8 -17.52 -8.77 -14.31
CA LYS A 8 -18.22 -10.05 -14.55
C LYS A 8 -17.27 -11.24 -14.61
N LYS A 9 -16.08 -11.04 -15.21
CA LYS A 9 -15.05 -12.08 -15.26
C LYS A 9 -14.46 -12.36 -13.88
N ALA A 10 -14.28 -11.34 -13.05
CA ALA A 10 -13.84 -11.48 -11.67
C ALA A 10 -14.87 -12.30 -10.86
N GLU A 11 -16.16 -11.96 -10.97
CA GLU A 11 -17.26 -12.67 -10.30
C GLU A 11 -17.30 -14.17 -10.71
N GLN A 12 -17.11 -14.48 -11.99
CA GLN A 12 -17.02 -15.87 -12.44
C GLN A 12 -15.81 -16.62 -11.87
N LEU A 13 -14.66 -15.94 -11.74
CA LEU A 13 -13.46 -16.52 -11.13
C LEU A 13 -13.65 -16.72 -9.62
N GLU A 14 -14.32 -15.79 -8.94
CA GLU A 14 -14.70 -15.87 -7.53
C GLU A 14 -15.61 -17.08 -7.28
N LEU A 15 -16.70 -17.21 -8.05
CA LEU A 15 -17.62 -18.35 -7.95
C LEU A 15 -16.91 -19.69 -8.20
N ALA A 16 -16.04 -19.75 -9.21
CA ALA A 16 -15.25 -20.96 -9.47
C ALA A 16 -14.26 -21.27 -8.33
N GLY A 17 -13.73 -20.25 -7.67
CA GLY A 17 -12.92 -20.39 -6.46
C GLY A 17 -13.74 -20.97 -5.30
N ASP A 18 -14.94 -20.45 -5.08
CA ASP A 18 -15.86 -20.90 -4.03
C ASP A 18 -16.24 -22.38 -4.21
N GLU A 19 -16.57 -22.79 -5.44
CA GLU A 19 -16.85 -24.20 -5.75
C GLU A 19 -15.66 -25.12 -5.47
N LEU A 20 -14.44 -24.65 -5.73
CA LEU A 20 -13.21 -25.41 -5.45
C LEU A 20 -12.95 -25.49 -3.94
N ALA A 21 -13.19 -24.41 -3.20
CA ALA A 21 -13.05 -24.37 -1.75
C ALA A 21 -14.06 -25.32 -1.07
N LEU A 22 -15.31 -25.37 -1.55
CA LEU A 22 -16.32 -26.33 -1.08
C LEU A 22 -15.90 -27.79 -1.32
N LYS A 23 -15.11 -28.05 -2.36
CA LYS A 23 -14.53 -29.36 -2.67
C LYS A 23 -13.20 -29.63 -1.93
N ASN A 24 -12.84 -28.81 -0.95
CA ASN A 24 -11.57 -28.84 -0.21
C ASN A 24 -10.31 -28.71 -1.10
N LYS A 25 -10.45 -28.15 -2.32
CA LYS A 25 -9.34 -27.93 -3.26
C LYS A 25 -8.78 -26.52 -3.06
N PHE A 26 -8.28 -26.23 -1.87
CA PHE A 26 -7.96 -24.87 -1.43
C PHE A 26 -6.84 -24.22 -2.27
N GLU A 27 -5.82 -24.95 -2.71
CA GLU A 27 -4.74 -24.38 -3.55
C GLU A 27 -5.28 -23.95 -4.92
N LYS A 28 -6.23 -24.70 -5.47
CA LYS A 28 -6.89 -24.35 -6.74
C LYS A 28 -7.85 -23.17 -6.54
N ALA A 29 -8.56 -23.12 -5.43
CA ALA A 29 -9.42 -22.00 -5.06
C ALA A 29 -8.60 -20.71 -4.92
N LEU A 30 -7.48 -20.77 -4.19
CA LEU A 30 -6.56 -19.64 -4.01
C LEU A 30 -6.10 -19.06 -5.35
N LYS A 31 -5.70 -19.92 -6.31
CA LYS A 31 -5.33 -19.48 -7.66
C LYS A 31 -6.46 -18.78 -8.41
N LYS A 32 -7.72 -19.16 -8.16
CA LYS A 32 -8.89 -18.50 -8.79
C LYS A 32 -9.15 -17.14 -8.17
N TYR A 33 -9.09 -17.04 -6.84
CA TYR A 33 -9.23 -15.77 -6.14
C TYR A 33 -8.14 -14.77 -6.51
N LYS A 34 -6.86 -15.19 -6.64
CA LYS A 34 -5.78 -14.31 -7.11
C LYS A 34 -6.09 -13.74 -8.50
N LYS A 35 -6.57 -14.58 -9.42
CA LYS A 35 -6.97 -14.12 -10.78
C LYS A 35 -8.20 -13.21 -10.78
N ALA A 36 -9.13 -13.40 -9.84
CA ALA A 36 -10.26 -12.49 -9.67
C ALA A 36 -9.76 -11.13 -9.17
N LEU A 37 -8.83 -11.13 -8.21
CA LEU A 37 -8.25 -9.91 -7.64
C LEU A 37 -7.49 -9.09 -8.68
N GLU A 38 -6.76 -9.73 -9.60
CA GLU A 38 -6.11 -9.05 -10.74
C GLU A 38 -7.10 -8.26 -11.64
N LYS A 39 -8.40 -8.58 -11.59
CA LYS A 39 -9.45 -7.90 -12.36
C LYS A 39 -10.19 -6.84 -11.55
N THR A 40 -10.33 -7.06 -10.26
CA THR A 40 -11.01 -6.14 -9.33
C THR A 40 -10.18 -6.04 -8.04
N PRO A 41 -9.07 -5.27 -8.06
CA PRO A 41 -8.18 -5.14 -6.90
C PRO A 41 -8.82 -4.36 -5.74
N ASP A 42 -9.93 -3.67 -5.99
CA ASP A 42 -10.71 -2.91 -5.01
C ASP A 42 -11.76 -3.76 -4.28
N ASN A 43 -11.90 -5.05 -4.61
CA ASN A 43 -12.89 -5.92 -4.00
C ASN A 43 -12.37 -6.55 -2.69
N THR A 44 -12.73 -5.94 -1.56
CA THR A 44 -12.35 -6.39 -0.20
C THR A 44 -12.81 -7.82 0.13
N SER A 45 -13.89 -8.31 -0.48
CA SER A 45 -14.37 -9.70 -0.30
C SER A 45 -13.34 -10.73 -0.75
N LEU A 46 -12.62 -10.44 -1.84
CA LEU A 46 -11.61 -11.35 -2.39
C LEU A 46 -10.42 -11.52 -1.44
N TYR A 47 -10.02 -10.46 -0.74
CA TYR A 47 -8.97 -10.53 0.28
C TYR A 47 -9.36 -11.45 1.44
N ASN A 48 -10.59 -11.35 1.93
CA ASN A 48 -11.09 -12.25 2.97
C ASN A 48 -11.07 -13.72 2.50
N LYS A 49 -11.47 -13.96 1.25
CA LYS A 49 -11.44 -15.31 0.64
C LYS A 49 -10.00 -15.83 0.48
N LEU A 50 -9.05 -14.98 0.09
CA LEU A 50 -7.64 -15.34 -0.01
C LEU A 50 -7.06 -15.77 1.34
N ILE A 51 -7.18 -14.92 2.36
CA ILE A 51 -6.67 -15.18 3.71
C ILE A 51 -7.29 -16.46 4.28
N SER A 52 -8.62 -16.55 4.30
CA SER A 52 -9.32 -17.73 4.86
C SER A 52 -9.06 -19.02 4.09
N THR A 53 -8.76 -18.94 2.78
CA THR A 53 -8.39 -20.13 1.99
C THR A 53 -6.95 -20.53 2.27
N LYS A 54 -6.04 -19.57 2.42
CA LYS A 54 -4.64 -19.82 2.75
C LYS A 54 -4.50 -20.46 4.14
N ASP A 55 -5.27 -19.99 5.12
CA ASP A 55 -5.36 -20.59 6.46
C ASP A 55 -5.75 -22.08 6.43
N LYS A 56 -6.50 -22.50 5.40
CA LYS A 56 -6.94 -23.90 5.22
C LYS A 56 -5.96 -24.78 4.46
N ILE A 57 -5.02 -24.20 3.71
CA ILE A 57 -4.03 -24.95 2.93
C ILE A 57 -2.93 -25.50 3.83
N GLU A 58 -2.35 -24.64 4.68
CA GLU A 58 -1.06 -24.96 5.31
C GLU A 58 -1.18 -25.17 6.81
N LYS A 59 -0.74 -26.36 7.24
CA LYS A 59 -0.50 -26.65 8.67
C LYS A 59 0.83 -26.09 9.18
N ASN A 60 1.78 -25.78 8.29
CA ASN A 60 3.09 -25.22 8.61
C ASN A 60 3.30 -23.93 7.83
N TRP A 61 3.04 -22.79 8.47
CA TRP A 61 3.31 -21.47 7.89
C TRP A 61 4.81 -21.26 7.69
N GLY A 62 5.23 -20.99 6.45
CA GLY A 62 6.53 -20.42 6.15
C GLY A 62 6.53 -18.90 6.27
N MET A 63 7.72 -18.28 6.27
CA MET A 63 7.84 -16.82 6.29
C MET A 63 7.20 -16.19 5.05
N ASP A 64 7.31 -16.83 3.88
CA ASP A 64 6.73 -16.32 2.63
C ASP A 64 5.19 -16.29 2.70
N ASP A 65 4.58 -17.29 3.33
CA ASP A 65 3.13 -17.38 3.50
C ASP A 65 2.59 -16.35 4.49
N PHE A 66 3.37 -16.10 5.56
CA PHE A 66 3.11 -15.02 6.51
C PHE A 66 3.15 -13.66 5.81
N VAL A 67 4.22 -13.38 5.06
CA VAL A 67 4.39 -12.11 4.34
C VAL A 67 3.27 -11.89 3.33
N GLU A 68 2.88 -12.92 2.58
CA GLU A 68 1.78 -12.82 1.61
C GLU A 68 0.44 -12.51 2.31
N SER A 69 0.13 -13.21 3.41
CA SER A 69 -1.12 -13.02 4.15
C SER A 69 -1.21 -11.65 4.82
N VAL A 70 -0.10 -11.17 5.40
CA VAL A 70 0.00 -9.81 5.95
C VAL A 70 -0.17 -8.76 4.85
N SER A 71 0.44 -8.96 3.67
CA SER A 71 0.29 -8.04 2.55
C SER A 71 -1.18 -7.90 2.13
N TRP A 72 -1.92 -9.00 2.03
CA TRP A 72 -3.36 -8.96 1.76
C TRP A 72 -4.18 -8.24 2.83
N ALA A 73 -3.84 -8.45 4.11
CA ALA A 73 -4.51 -7.77 5.20
C ALA A 73 -4.27 -6.25 5.16
N MET A 74 -3.04 -5.84 4.84
CA MET A 74 -2.69 -4.43 4.66
C MET A 74 -3.43 -3.83 3.47
N GLU A 75 -3.40 -4.46 2.29
CA GLU A 75 -4.12 -3.97 1.10
C GLU A 75 -5.62 -3.82 1.36
N LYS A 76 -6.24 -4.79 2.04
CA LYS A 76 -7.64 -4.70 2.44
C LYS A 76 -7.90 -3.48 3.31
N GLN A 77 -7.08 -3.26 4.34
CA GLN A 77 -7.21 -2.10 5.23
C GLN A 77 -7.04 -0.77 4.48
N GLU A 78 -6.14 -0.71 3.50
CA GLU A 78 -5.94 0.49 2.67
C GLU A 78 -7.14 0.81 1.77
N ILE A 79 -7.88 -0.21 1.34
CA ILE A 79 -9.12 -0.03 0.57
C ILE A 79 -10.25 0.43 1.50
N GLU A 80 -10.35 -0.14 2.69
CA GLU A 80 -11.39 0.18 3.69
C GLU A 80 -11.19 1.56 4.31
N ASP A 81 -9.94 1.94 4.60
CA ASP A 81 -9.56 3.25 5.11
C ASP A 81 -8.26 3.74 4.41
N PRO A 82 -8.38 4.63 3.41
CA PRO A 82 -7.23 5.21 2.73
C PRO A 82 -6.25 5.96 3.63
N ALA A 83 -6.63 6.35 4.85
CA ALA A 83 -5.71 6.93 5.83
C ALA A 83 -4.70 5.91 6.34
N ILE A 84 -5.06 4.62 6.40
CA ILE A 84 -4.16 3.53 6.79
C ILE A 84 -3.01 3.41 5.80
N LYS A 85 -3.25 3.63 4.50
CA LYS A 85 -2.20 3.67 3.48
C LYS A 85 -1.14 4.72 3.80
N GLN A 86 -1.58 5.90 4.24
CA GLN A 86 -0.65 6.96 4.65
C GLN A 86 0.11 6.56 5.93
N LEU A 87 -0.56 5.89 6.87
CA LEU A 87 0.07 5.42 8.11
C LEU A 87 1.13 4.33 7.84
N HIS A 88 0.83 3.33 7.01
CA HIS A 88 1.79 2.29 6.60
C HIS A 88 3.02 2.89 5.93
N ILE A 89 2.80 3.81 4.99
CA ILE A 89 3.88 4.53 4.33
C ILE A 89 4.70 5.31 5.37
N LYS A 90 4.05 6.02 6.31
CA LYS A 90 4.70 6.77 7.41
C LYS A 90 5.52 5.92 8.36
N LEU A 91 5.11 4.69 8.62
CA LEU A 91 5.81 3.76 9.50
C LEU A 91 6.94 2.98 8.80
N SER A 92 7.09 3.14 7.49
CA SER A 92 8.16 2.45 6.75
C SER A 92 9.55 3.02 7.08
N PRO A 93 10.61 2.20 7.13
CA PRO A 93 11.98 2.70 7.27
C PRO A 93 12.37 3.71 6.18
N ASN A 94 11.80 3.56 4.98
CA ASN A 94 12.00 4.47 3.87
C ASN A 94 11.40 5.86 4.12
N TRP A 95 10.33 5.97 4.91
CA TRP A 95 9.74 7.27 5.28
C TRP A 95 10.63 8.04 6.25
N ASP A 96 11.17 7.38 7.27
CA ASP A 96 12.13 8.01 8.19
C ASP A 96 13.37 8.48 7.41
N LYS A 97 13.90 7.62 6.53
CA LYS A 97 15.01 7.97 5.65
C LYS A 97 14.68 9.16 4.73
N ALA A 98 13.53 9.12 4.05
CA ALA A 98 13.06 10.20 3.20
C ALA A 98 12.90 11.50 3.98
N THR A 99 12.30 11.46 5.17
CA THR A 99 12.12 12.65 6.03
C THR A 99 13.47 13.28 6.38
N LYS A 100 14.44 12.47 6.81
CA LYS A 100 15.79 12.95 7.13
C LYS A 100 16.50 13.57 5.93
N LEU A 101 16.41 12.95 4.76
CA LEU A 101 17.02 13.47 3.54
C LEU A 101 16.34 14.75 3.06
N ALA A 102 15.01 14.79 3.03
CA ALA A 102 14.24 15.98 2.67
C ALA A 102 14.61 17.18 3.55
N LEU A 103 14.67 16.98 4.87
CA LEU A 103 15.07 18.03 5.80
C LEU A 103 16.50 18.52 5.51
N LYS A 104 17.45 17.61 5.29
CA LYS A 104 18.82 17.98 4.91
C LYS A 104 18.86 18.81 3.64
N ILE A 105 18.15 18.38 2.59
CA ILE A 105 18.06 19.07 1.30
C ILE A 105 17.50 20.49 1.46
N ILE A 106 16.48 20.68 2.30
CA ILE A 106 15.88 22.01 2.54
C ILE A 106 16.83 22.94 3.31
N THR A 107 17.73 22.38 4.12
CA THR A 107 18.62 23.16 5.01
C THR A 107 20.03 23.39 4.46
N ILE A 108 20.49 22.60 3.50
CA ILE A 108 21.85 22.66 2.96
C ILE A 108 21.97 23.80 1.92
N ASP A 109 23.16 24.40 1.80
CA ASP A 109 23.45 25.35 0.72
C ASP A 109 23.57 24.60 -0.62
N ASP A 110 22.93 25.12 -1.68
CA ASP A 110 22.97 24.54 -3.02
C ASP A 110 24.40 24.43 -3.59
N LYS A 111 25.36 25.20 -3.06
CA LYS A 111 26.78 25.14 -3.42
C LYS A 111 27.54 24.01 -2.70
N ASP A 112 26.91 23.33 -1.76
CA ASP A 112 27.50 22.19 -1.08
C ASP A 112 27.69 21.04 -2.08
N LYS A 113 28.91 20.49 -2.11
CA LYS A 113 29.30 19.36 -2.97
C LYS A 113 28.43 18.11 -2.72
N ASP A 114 27.82 18.00 -1.54
CA ASP A 114 26.98 16.87 -1.16
C ASP A 114 25.51 17.05 -1.61
N PHE A 115 25.11 18.24 -2.09
CA PHE A 115 23.73 18.52 -2.52
C PHE A 115 23.25 17.57 -3.62
N SER A 116 24.04 17.41 -4.69
CA SER A 116 23.68 16.53 -5.82
C SER A 116 23.49 15.08 -5.35
N LYS A 117 24.36 14.61 -4.46
CA LYS A 117 24.30 13.25 -3.92
C LYS A 117 23.04 13.03 -3.07
N LEU A 118 22.67 14.01 -2.25
CA LEU A 118 21.46 13.96 -1.45
C LEU A 118 20.20 13.92 -2.33
N ILE A 119 20.16 14.71 -3.39
CA ILE A 119 19.06 14.72 -4.37
C ILE A 119 18.95 13.36 -5.08
N GLU A 120 20.06 12.79 -5.54
CA GLU A 120 20.06 11.46 -6.16
C GLU A 120 19.55 10.38 -5.20
N GLU A 121 20.03 10.36 -3.96
CA GLU A 121 19.57 9.42 -2.94
C GLU A 121 18.08 9.61 -2.62
N TYR A 122 17.59 10.84 -2.66
CA TYR A 122 16.18 11.16 -2.47
C TYR A 122 15.30 10.68 -3.62
N ILE A 123 15.74 10.87 -4.86
CA ILE A 123 15.03 10.43 -6.08
C ILE A 123 14.84 8.91 -6.06
N LEU A 124 15.82 8.15 -5.57
CA LEU A 124 15.73 6.69 -5.44
C LEU A 124 14.60 6.22 -4.50
N LEU A 125 14.07 7.09 -3.62
CA LEU A 125 12.95 6.77 -2.73
C LEU A 125 11.58 6.87 -3.45
N GLY A 126 11.55 7.38 -4.68
CA GLY A 126 10.37 7.39 -5.55
C GLY A 126 9.13 7.99 -4.89
N ASN A 127 8.01 7.25 -4.95
CA ASN A 127 6.71 7.70 -4.42
C ASN A 127 6.75 8.05 -2.92
N VAL A 128 7.58 7.37 -2.12
CA VAL A 128 7.71 7.67 -0.69
C VAL A 128 8.29 9.07 -0.49
N GLY A 129 9.31 9.44 -1.28
CA GLY A 129 9.90 10.78 -1.24
C GLY A 129 8.88 11.87 -1.63
N THR A 130 8.06 11.65 -2.66
CA THR A 130 7.01 12.60 -3.03
C THR A 130 6.01 12.83 -1.89
N LEU A 131 5.56 11.75 -1.23
CA LEU A 131 4.60 11.84 -0.13
C LEU A 131 5.18 12.54 1.11
N VAL A 132 6.47 12.32 1.43
CA VAL A 132 7.15 13.04 2.51
C VAL A 132 7.17 14.54 2.27
N LEU A 133 7.51 14.99 1.06
CA LEU A 133 7.50 16.43 0.74
C LEU A 133 6.12 17.04 0.88
N ILE A 134 5.07 16.35 0.41
CA ILE A 134 3.69 16.81 0.57
C ILE A 134 3.33 16.94 2.05
N ASP A 135 3.72 15.99 2.92
CA ASP A 135 3.45 16.06 4.36
C ASP A 135 4.22 17.21 5.04
N ILE A 136 5.49 17.44 4.67
CA ILE A 136 6.31 18.56 5.18
C ILE A 136 5.69 19.90 4.76
N LEU A 137 5.36 20.07 3.47
CA LEU A 137 4.72 21.29 2.96
C LEU A 137 3.38 21.55 3.64
N ARG A 138 2.53 20.52 3.77
CA ARG A 138 1.24 20.64 4.44
C ARG A 138 1.38 21.13 5.88
N LYS A 139 2.35 20.60 6.64
CA LYS A 139 2.64 21.03 8.01
C LYS A 139 3.06 22.51 8.04
N ALA A 140 4.04 22.88 7.23
CA ALA A 140 4.51 24.27 7.14
C ALA A 140 3.39 25.26 6.78
N PHE A 141 2.52 24.90 5.83
CA PHE A 141 1.36 25.73 5.46
C PHE A 141 0.26 25.76 6.53
N SER A 142 0.07 24.68 7.30
CA SER A 142 -0.90 24.65 8.40
C SER A 142 -0.45 25.47 9.61
N GLU A 143 0.86 25.50 9.87
CA GLU A 143 1.45 26.31 10.93
C GLU A 143 1.33 27.80 10.61
N ASN A 144 1.59 28.21 9.37
CA ASN A 144 1.44 29.61 8.95
C ASN A 144 -0.01 30.13 9.06
N LYS A 145 -1.03 29.31 8.73
CA LYS A 145 -2.45 29.72 8.87
C LYS A 145 -2.90 29.93 10.32
N ASN A 146 -2.29 29.23 11.28
CA ASN A 146 -2.60 29.40 12.69
C ASN A 146 -1.95 30.66 13.30
N VAL A 147 -0.88 31.17 12.68
CA VAL A 147 -0.24 32.42 13.09
C VAL A 147 -1.06 33.63 12.62
N ASP A 148 -1.58 33.61 11.39
CA ASP A 148 -2.40 34.71 10.85
C ASP A 148 -3.76 34.86 11.57
N ASN A 149 -4.38 33.75 11.98
CA ASN A 149 -5.68 33.78 12.69
C ASN A 149 -5.58 34.18 14.17
N ASN A 150 -4.38 34.24 14.76
CA ASN A 150 -4.17 34.71 16.14
C ASN A 150 -3.74 36.18 16.19
N GLN A 151 -3.73 36.88 15.06
CA GLN A 151 -3.44 38.32 14.96
C GLN A 151 -4.64 39.17 14.49
N SER A 152 -5.86 38.62 14.47
CA SER A 152 -7.11 39.35 14.15
C SER A 152 -8.04 39.51 15.34
#